data_AF-A0A1H3T355-F1
#
_entry.id   AF-A0A1H3T355-F1
#
_cell.length_a   1.000
_cell.length_b   1.000
_cell.length_c   1.000
_cell.angle_alpha   90.00
_cell.angle_beta   90.00
_cell.angle_gamma   90.00
#
_symmetry.space_group_name_H-M   'P 1'
#
loop_
_entity.id
_entity.type
_entity.pdbx_description
1 polymer ?
#
loop_
_entity_poly.entity_id
_entity_poly.type
_entity_poly.pdbx_seq_one_letter_code
_entity_poly.pdbx_strand_id
1 'polypeptide(L)'
;MTRTLIHADPARTVMHGNRLHALVTRIAARDRAAFRTLYAFQAMRVWRDAIRLVPPLDARAVTRSTFVEIWHLAGHHLGHEVCETCAWITSVTARHVEARIRAADGEPAREDGHDQHTYCELVTLLGTGRATVRTAPGTFSRVGDLAA
;
A
#
# COMPACT_ATOMS: atom_id res chain seq x y z
N MET A 1 0.05 -25.70 26.95
CA MET A 1 -0.37 -24.38 26.44
C MET A 1 -0.48 -24.47 24.92
N THR A 2 -1.67 -24.77 24.41
CA THR A 2 -1.89 -25.05 22.98
C THR A 2 -2.09 -23.73 22.24
N ARG A 3 -1.09 -23.34 21.44
CA ARG A 3 -1.16 -22.19 20.54
C ARG A 3 -2.14 -22.55 19.42
N THR A 4 -3.37 -22.03 19.50
CA THR A 4 -4.36 -22.15 18.43
C THR A 4 -3.81 -21.46 17.19
N LEU A 5 -3.29 -22.25 16.25
CA LEU A 5 -2.98 -21.81 14.90
C LEU A 5 -4.31 -21.45 14.25
N ILE A 6 -4.53 -20.16 14.05
CA ILE A 6 -5.61 -19.65 13.20
C ILE A 6 -5.28 -20.16 11.79
N HIS A 7 -5.82 -21.32 11.41
CA HIS A 7 -5.77 -21.78 10.02
C HIS A 7 -6.53 -20.75 9.19
N ALA A 8 -5.81 -20.03 8.34
CA ALA A 8 -6.42 -19.16 7.36
C ALA A 8 -7.33 -20.01 6.46
N ASP A 9 -8.62 -19.69 6.43
CA ASP A 9 -9.57 -20.33 5.54
C ASP A 9 -9.14 -20.11 4.08
N PRO A 10 -8.84 -21.18 3.31
CA PRO A 10 -8.38 -21.04 1.93
C PRO A 10 -9.42 -20.35 1.04
N ALA A 11 -10.72 -20.57 1.29
CA ALA A 11 -11.78 -19.92 0.51
C ALA A 11 -11.78 -18.40 0.73
N ARG A 12 -11.56 -17.96 1.98
CA ARG A 12 -11.44 -16.54 2.33
C ARG A 12 -10.19 -15.89 1.69
N THR A 13 -9.10 -16.64 1.61
CA THR A 13 -7.85 -16.18 1.01
C THR A 13 -7.98 -15.99 -0.50
N VAL A 14 -8.61 -16.94 -1.20
CA VAL A 14 -8.93 -16.84 -2.63
C VAL A 14 -9.91 -15.70 -2.90
N MET A 15 -10.99 -15.56 -2.12
CA MET A 15 -11.93 -14.46 -2.26
C MET A 15 -11.29 -13.09 -2.04
N HIS A 16 -10.35 -12.99 -1.11
CA HIS A 16 -9.58 -11.76 -0.90
C HIS A 16 -8.68 -11.45 -2.09
N GLY A 17 -7.95 -12.45 -2.60
CA GLY A 17 -7.13 -12.33 -3.81
C GLY A 17 -7.95 -11.86 -5.03
N ASN A 18 -9.10 -12.48 -5.28
CA ASN A 18 -9.99 -12.12 -6.38
C ASN A 18 -10.48 -10.66 -6.29
N ARG A 19 -10.79 -10.18 -5.08
CA ARG A 19 -11.22 -8.79 -4.87
C ARG A 19 -10.07 -7.81 -5.11
N LEU A 20 -8.85 -8.13 -4.66
CA LEU A 20 -7.68 -7.27 -4.91
C LEU A 20 -7.34 -7.22 -6.40
N HIS A 21 -7.36 -8.37 -7.07
CA HIS A 21 -7.12 -8.45 -8.50
C HIS A 21 -8.12 -7.59 -9.29
N ALA A 22 -9.42 -7.71 -9.00
CA ALA A 22 -10.46 -6.89 -9.64
C ALA A 22 -10.26 -5.38 -9.42
N LEU A 23 -9.76 -4.97 -8.25
CA LEU A 23 -9.41 -3.57 -7.99
C LEU A 23 -8.21 -3.14 -8.83
N VAL A 24 -7.15 -3.94 -8.90
CA VAL A 24 -5.96 -3.67 -9.72
C VAL A 24 -6.32 -3.60 -11.21
N THR A 25 -7.22 -4.45 -11.70
CA THR A 25 -7.73 -4.39 -13.08
C THR A 25 -8.39 -3.05 -13.39
N ARG A 26 -9.20 -2.52 -12.46
CA ARG A 26 -9.82 -1.21 -12.62
C ARG A 26 -8.79 -0.07 -12.51
N ILE A 27 -7.79 -0.20 -11.63
CA ILE A 27 -6.70 0.77 -11.51
C ILE A 27 -5.89 0.86 -12.81
N ALA A 28 -5.67 -0.26 -13.49
CA ALA A 28 -5.02 -0.28 -14.80
C ALA A 28 -5.79 0.55 -15.84
N ALA A 29 -7.13 0.61 -15.74
CA ALA A 29 -7.98 1.50 -16.53
C ALA A 29 -8.09 2.93 -15.95
N ARG A 30 -7.16 3.34 -15.06
CA ARG A 30 -7.08 4.64 -14.39
C ARG A 30 -8.30 4.99 -13.51
N ASP A 31 -8.97 3.98 -12.97
CA ASP A 31 -10.09 4.17 -12.04
C ASP A 31 -9.59 4.60 -10.65
N ARG A 32 -9.71 5.90 -10.34
CA ARG A 32 -9.36 6.46 -9.03
C ARG A 32 -10.29 5.99 -7.90
N ALA A 33 -11.52 5.55 -8.18
CA ALA A 33 -12.39 4.98 -7.16
C ALA A 33 -11.87 3.60 -6.72
N ALA A 34 -11.48 2.76 -7.67
CA ALA A 34 -10.84 1.48 -7.37
C ALA A 34 -9.53 1.66 -6.60
N PHE A 35 -8.71 2.65 -6.97
CA PHE A 35 -7.51 3.01 -6.23
C PHE A 35 -7.79 3.37 -4.77
N ARG A 36 -8.76 4.25 -4.52
CA ARG A 36 -9.18 4.64 -3.16
C ARG A 36 -9.66 3.43 -2.35
N THR A 37 -10.40 2.53 -2.98
CA THR A 37 -10.87 1.29 -2.34
C THR A 37 -9.69 0.39 -1.98
N LEU A 38 -8.73 0.18 -2.88
CA LEU A 38 -7.53 -0.62 -2.61
C LEU A 38 -6.73 -0.04 -1.45
N TYR A 39 -6.48 1.28 -1.47
CA TYR A 39 -5.78 2.00 -0.42
C TYR A 39 -6.48 1.82 0.93
N ALA A 40 -7.80 2.01 0.98
CA ALA A 40 -8.59 1.88 2.21
C ALA A 40 -8.52 0.47 2.83
N PHE A 41 -8.38 -0.57 2.01
CA PHE A 41 -8.26 -1.95 2.50
C PHE A 41 -6.83 -2.36 2.86
N GLN A 42 -5.82 -1.91 2.11
CA GLN A 42 -4.46 -2.45 2.20
C GLN A 42 -3.46 -1.54 2.92
N ALA A 43 -3.73 -0.23 3.05
CA ALA A 43 -2.74 0.71 3.59
C ALA A 43 -2.25 0.33 4.98
N MET A 44 -3.16 -0.10 5.87
CA MET A 44 -2.78 -0.54 7.22
C MET A 44 -1.96 -1.83 7.25
N ARG A 45 -2.17 -2.73 6.29
CA ARG A 45 -1.37 -3.95 6.20
C ARG A 45 0.04 -3.60 5.74
N VAL A 46 0.16 -2.84 4.65
CA VAL A 46 1.45 -2.36 4.12
C VAL A 46 2.24 -1.59 5.17
N TRP A 47 1.59 -0.65 5.87
CA TRP A 47 2.24 0.12 6.94
C TRP A 47 2.71 -0.77 8.11
N ARG A 48 1.90 -1.76 8.52
CA ARG A 48 2.29 -2.73 9.56
C ARG A 48 3.44 -3.62 9.14
N ASP A 49 3.49 -4.00 7.87
CA ASP A 49 4.60 -4.76 7.31
C ASP A 49 5.89 -3.93 7.33
N ALA A 50 5.81 -2.64 6.94
CA ALA A 50 6.95 -1.73 6.92
C ALA A 50 7.47 -1.35 8.32
N ILE A 51 6.59 -0.99 9.27
CA ILE A 51 7.01 -0.52 10.61
C ILE A 51 7.71 -1.60 11.46
N ARG A 52 7.65 -2.87 11.03
CA ARG A 52 8.45 -3.95 11.64
C ARG A 52 9.94 -3.84 11.31
N LEU A 53 10.30 -3.12 10.24
CA LEU A 53 11.63 -3.14 9.65
C LEU A 53 12.27 -1.76 9.58
N VAL A 54 11.47 -0.69 9.50
CA VAL A 54 11.95 0.69 9.39
C VAL A 54 11.24 1.62 10.40
N PRO A 55 11.84 2.77 10.76
CA PRO A 55 11.23 3.77 11.62
C PRO A 55 9.83 4.23 11.14
N PRO A 56 8.96 4.74 12.03
CA PRO A 56 7.59 5.12 11.67
C PRO A 56 7.48 6.15 10.54
N LEU A 57 8.44 7.07 10.43
CA LEU A 57 8.47 8.07 9.35
C LEU A 57 8.68 7.40 7.99
N ASP A 58 9.68 6.51 7.91
CA ASP A 58 10.01 5.76 6.70
C ASP A 58 8.90 4.76 6.36
N ALA A 59 8.27 4.13 7.35
CA ALA A 59 7.13 3.24 7.14
C ALA A 59 5.96 3.96 6.46
N ARG A 60 5.70 5.23 6.83
CA ARG A 60 4.69 6.05 6.14
C ARG A 60 5.11 6.33 4.70
N ALA A 61 6.36 6.68 4.47
CA ALA A 61 6.85 6.99 3.13
C ALA A 61 6.85 5.76 2.21
N VAL A 62 7.33 4.60 2.70
CA VAL A 62 7.20 3.28 2.06
C VAL A 62 5.75 3.00 1.67
N THR A 63 4.81 3.22 2.60
CA THR A 63 3.38 3.00 2.30
C THR A 63 2.92 3.87 1.15
N ARG A 64 3.27 5.17 1.13
CA ARG A 64 2.90 6.08 0.04
C ARG A 64 3.50 5.62 -1.29
N SER A 65 4.80 5.34 -1.32
CA SER A 65 5.52 4.90 -2.53
C SER A 65 4.94 3.60 -3.10
N THR A 66 4.61 2.63 -2.25
CA THR A 66 3.97 1.38 -2.68
C THR A 66 2.69 1.65 -3.46
N PHE A 67 1.80 2.51 -2.96
CA PHE A 67 0.53 2.76 -3.64
C PHE A 67 0.69 3.62 -4.90
N VAL A 68 1.57 4.62 -4.88
CA VAL A 68 1.88 5.40 -6.09
C VAL A 68 2.45 4.49 -7.17
N GLU A 69 3.35 3.58 -6.82
CA GLU A 69 3.89 2.63 -7.79
C GLU A 69 2.82 1.67 -8.32
N ILE A 70 1.94 1.14 -7.47
CA ILE A 70 0.79 0.32 -7.90
C ILE A 70 -0.06 1.10 -8.92
N TRP A 71 -0.32 2.38 -8.69
CA TRP A 71 -1.07 3.22 -9.63
C TRP A 71 -0.38 3.32 -11.00
N HIS A 72 0.94 3.47 -11.04
CA HIS A 72 1.68 3.55 -12.31
C HIS A 72 1.79 2.20 -13.01
N LEU A 73 2.02 1.12 -12.26
CA LEU A 73 2.38 -0.18 -12.81
C LEU A 73 1.20 -1.17 -12.95
N ALA A 74 0.00 -0.84 -12.47
CA ALA A 74 -1.16 -1.72 -12.57
C ALA A 74 -1.43 -2.23 -14.00
N GLY A 75 -1.24 -1.38 -15.02
CA GLY A 75 -1.43 -1.77 -16.42
C GLY A 75 -0.42 -2.81 -16.91
N HIS A 76 0.82 -2.77 -16.40
CA HIS A 76 1.85 -3.75 -16.73
C HIS A 76 1.62 -5.11 -16.03
N HIS A 77 0.89 -5.12 -14.92
CA HIS A 77 0.68 -6.31 -14.10
C HIS A 77 -0.60 -7.10 -14.45
N LEU A 78 -1.38 -6.66 -15.44
CA LEU A 78 -2.64 -7.31 -15.86
C LEU A 78 -2.46 -8.70 -16.49
N GLY A 79 -1.25 -9.05 -16.94
CA GLY A 79 -0.96 -10.35 -17.56
C GLY A 79 -0.72 -11.51 -16.59
N HIS A 80 -0.79 -11.25 -15.28
CA HIS A 80 -0.41 -12.18 -14.22
C HIS A 80 -1.62 -12.83 -13.55
N GLU A 81 -1.48 -14.04 -13.02
CA GLU A 81 -2.58 -14.78 -12.39
C GLU A 81 -3.13 -14.06 -11.14
N VAL A 82 -4.39 -14.33 -10.80
CA VAL A 82 -5.08 -13.73 -9.64
C VAL A 82 -4.33 -13.94 -8.31
N CYS A 83 -3.59 -15.06 -8.20
CA CYS A 83 -2.77 -15.39 -7.04
C CYS A 83 -1.55 -14.46 -6.87
N GLU A 84 -1.16 -13.71 -7.90
CA GLU A 84 0.08 -12.92 -7.91
C GLU A 84 -0.10 -11.50 -7.36
N THR A 85 -1.34 -10.96 -7.33
CA THR A 85 -1.56 -9.56 -6.91
C THR A 85 -1.15 -9.29 -5.46
N CYS A 86 -1.43 -10.22 -4.53
CA CYS A 86 -0.97 -10.11 -3.14
C CYS A 86 0.56 -10.14 -3.04
N ALA A 87 1.18 -11.05 -3.79
CA ALA A 87 2.63 -11.24 -3.80
C ALA A 87 3.32 -10.00 -4.39
N TRP A 88 2.75 -9.42 -5.45
CA TRP A 88 3.23 -8.19 -6.06
C TRP A 88 3.18 -6.98 -5.13
N ILE A 89 2.05 -6.74 -4.45
CA ILE A 89 1.97 -5.65 -3.46
C ILE A 89 3.03 -5.85 -2.35
N THR A 90 3.25 -7.10 -1.94
CA THR A 90 4.24 -7.45 -0.92
C THR A 90 5.66 -7.21 -1.42
N SER A 91 5.98 -7.57 -2.67
CA SER A 91 7.30 -7.38 -3.26
C SER A 91 7.63 -5.91 -3.51
N VAL A 92 6.66 -5.12 -3.98
CA VAL A 92 6.80 -3.65 -4.10
C VAL A 92 7.10 -3.03 -2.73
N THR A 93 6.36 -3.45 -1.70
CA THR A 93 6.58 -2.97 -0.32
C THR A 93 7.97 -3.34 0.20
N ALA A 94 8.38 -4.60 0.03
CA ALA A 94 9.69 -5.07 0.46
C ALA A 94 10.83 -4.29 -0.21
N ARG A 95 10.73 -4.04 -1.52
CA ARG A 95 11.73 -3.26 -2.26
C ARG A 95 11.86 -1.83 -1.71
N HIS A 96 10.74 -1.16 -1.39
CA HIS A 96 10.79 0.17 -0.78
C HIS A 96 11.37 0.16 0.63
N VAL A 97 11.08 -0.87 1.44
CA VAL A 97 11.70 -1.06 2.76
C VAL A 97 13.22 -1.20 2.61
N GLU A 98 13.68 -2.06 1.71
CA GLU A 98 15.12 -2.24 1.46
C GLU A 98 15.78 -0.95 0.96
N ALA A 99 15.10 -0.17 0.13
CA ALA A 99 15.61 1.13 -0.32
C ALA A 99 15.87 2.07 0.88
N ARG A 100 14.96 2.09 1.87
CA ARG A 100 15.13 2.89 3.09
C ARG A 100 16.25 2.41 3.99
N ILE A 101 16.40 1.09 4.13
CA ILE A 101 17.50 0.50 4.90
C ILE A 101 18.85 0.90 4.26
N ARG A 102 18.98 0.76 2.93
CA ARG A 102 20.19 1.19 2.21
C ARG A 102 20.48 2.68 2.33
N ALA A 103 19.45 3.53 2.30
CA ALA A 103 19.61 4.98 2.45
C ALA A 103 20.08 5.36 3.86
N ALA A 104 19.56 4.68 4.89
CA ALA A 104 19.98 4.87 6.28
C ALA A 104 21.42 4.42 6.54
N ASP A 105 21.90 3.39 5.82
CA ASP A 105 23.23 2.81 5.97
C ASP A 105 24.37 3.63 5.34
N GLY A 106 24.08 4.77 4.69
CA GLY A 106 25.13 5.74 4.31
C GLY A 106 25.13 6.23 2.86
N GLU A 107 24.11 5.92 2.06
CA GLU A 107 23.89 6.57 0.76
C GLU A 107 22.83 7.67 0.92
N PRO A 108 23.20 8.95 1.08
CA PRO A 108 22.25 10.04 1.22
C PRO A 108 21.55 10.26 -0.12
N ALA A 109 20.51 9.47 -0.39
CA ALA A 109 19.56 9.77 -1.44
C ALA A 109 18.88 11.09 -1.07
N ARG A 110 18.70 11.95 -2.09
CA ARG A 110 17.99 13.24 -2.02
C ARG A 110 16.49 12.99 -1.76
N GLU A 111 16.14 12.45 -0.59
CA GLU A 111 14.85 11.83 -0.30
C GLU A 111 13.74 12.82 0.04
N ASP A 112 14.06 13.99 0.59
CA ASP A 112 13.05 14.97 1.03
C ASP A 112 12.14 15.43 -0.13
N GLY A 113 12.71 15.65 -1.32
CA GLY A 113 11.94 16.05 -2.50
C GLY A 113 11.10 14.92 -3.10
N HIS A 114 11.62 13.69 -3.08
CA HIS A 114 10.92 12.52 -3.62
C HIS A 114 9.73 12.13 -2.73
N ASP A 115 9.91 12.19 -1.41
CA ASP A 115 8.86 11.87 -0.44
C ASP A 115 7.72 12.89 -0.49
N GLN A 116 8.06 14.17 -0.63
CA GLN A 116 7.08 15.22 -0.82
C GLN A 116 6.32 15.08 -2.14
N HIS A 117 7.01 14.75 -3.24
CA HIS A 117 6.37 14.49 -4.53
C HIS A 117 5.39 13.32 -4.45
N THR A 118 5.85 12.19 -3.91
CA THR A 118 5.06 10.98 -3.69
C THR A 118 3.83 11.26 -2.82
N TYR A 119 4.00 12.08 -1.78
CA TYR A 119 2.89 12.52 -0.94
C TYR A 119 1.86 13.34 -1.73
N CYS A 120 2.27 14.36 -2.48
CA CYS A 120 1.37 15.19 -3.27
C CYS A 120 0.61 14.38 -4.33
N GLU A 121 1.29 13.43 -4.98
CA GLU A 121 0.66 12.54 -5.94
C GLU A 121 -0.38 11.64 -5.25
N LEU A 122 -0.04 11.01 -4.12
CA LEU A 122 -0.98 10.18 -3.40
C LEU A 122 -2.23 10.98 -2.98
N VAL A 123 -2.05 12.19 -2.45
CA VAL A 123 -3.18 13.08 -2.10
C VAL A 123 -4.06 13.36 -3.32
N THR A 124 -3.44 13.60 -4.49
CA THR A 124 -4.16 13.82 -5.76
C THR A 124 -4.96 12.57 -6.17
N LEU A 125 -4.38 11.38 -6.04
CA LEU A 125 -5.04 10.12 -6.38
C LEU A 125 -6.19 9.78 -5.44
N LEU A 126 -6.05 10.09 -4.15
CA LEU A 126 -7.09 9.88 -3.15
C LEU A 126 -8.19 10.96 -3.20
N GLY A 127 -7.89 12.12 -3.80
CA GLY A 127 -8.83 13.22 -4.00
C GLY A 127 -9.11 14.04 -2.74
N THR A 128 -10.04 14.99 -2.87
CA THR A 128 -10.38 15.98 -1.84
C THR A 128 -11.16 15.37 -0.68
N GLY A 129 -10.47 14.73 0.28
CA GLY A 129 -10.80 14.64 1.72
C GLY A 129 -12.15 14.03 2.15
N ARG A 130 -13.08 13.72 1.26
CA ARG A 130 -14.38 13.12 1.60
C ARG A 130 -14.30 11.61 1.79
N ALA A 131 -13.25 10.99 1.27
CA ALA A 131 -12.96 9.59 1.50
C ALA A 131 -12.34 9.40 2.89
N THR A 132 -12.88 8.46 3.67
CA THR A 132 -12.35 8.05 4.98
C THR A 132 -11.58 6.74 4.83
N VAL A 133 -10.34 6.71 5.31
CA VAL A 133 -9.48 5.52 5.31
C VAL A 133 -9.35 5.02 6.74
N ARG A 134 -9.44 3.71 6.93
CA ARG A 134 -9.24 3.11 8.24
C ARG A 134 -7.74 3.14 8.60
N THR A 135 -7.39 3.86 9.66
CA THR A 135 -6.01 4.04 10.15
C THR A 135 -5.72 3.26 11.44
N ALA A 136 -6.76 2.75 12.11
CA ALA A 136 -6.63 1.82 13.23
C ALA A 136 -7.88 0.92 13.36
N PRO A 137 -7.92 -0.09 14.25
CA PRO A 137 -9.17 -0.79 14.56
C PRO A 137 -10.24 0.20 15.03
N GLY A 138 -11.33 0.34 14.27
CA GLY A 138 -12.40 1.30 14.58
C GLY A 138 -12.10 2.77 14.24
N THR A 139 -10.87 3.13 13.87
CA THR A 139 -10.49 4.51 13.56
C THR A 139 -10.47 4.75 12.06
N PHE A 140 -11.19 5.78 11.64
CA PHE A 140 -11.24 6.26 10.26
C PHE A 140 -10.75 7.70 10.22
N SER A 141 -9.73 7.98 9.41
CA SER A 141 -9.22 9.33 9.17
C SER A 141 -9.69 9.79 7.79
N ARG A 142 -10.01 11.08 7.62
CA ARG A 142 -10.19 11.59 6.26
C ARG A 142 -8.84 11.56 5.56
N VAL A 143 -8.86 11.32 4.25
CA VAL A 143 -7.66 11.39 3.42
C VAL A 143 -6.89 12.70 3.61
N GLY A 144 -7.61 13.83 3.79
CA GLY A 144 -7.00 15.13 4.06
C GLY A 144 -6.34 15.26 5.43
N ASP A 145 -6.73 14.42 6.41
CA ASP A 145 -6.22 14.46 7.79
C ASP A 145 -4.95 13.61 7.96
N LEU A 146 -4.54 12.85 6.94
CA LEU A 146 -3.25 12.14 6.91
C LEU A 146 -2.05 13.09 6.73
N ALA A 147 -2.32 14.40 6.67
CA ALA A 147 -1.38 15.49 6.43
C ALA A 147 -0.79 16.11 7.70
N ALA A 148 -1.28 15.73 8.89
CA ALA A 148 -0.79 16.19 10.19
C ALA A 148 -0.03 15.06 10.91
#